data_AF-A0A0L6ZD46-F1
#
_entry.id   AF-A0A0L6ZD46-F1
#
_cell.length_a   1.000
_cell.length_b   1.000
_cell.length_c   1.000
_cell.angle_alpha   90.00
_cell.angle_beta   90.00
_cell.angle_gamma   90.00
#
_symmetry.space_group_name_H-M   'P 1'
#
loop_
_entity.id
_entity.type
_entity.pdbx_description
1 polymer ?
#
loop_
_entity_poly.entity_id
_entity_poly.type
_entity_poly.pdbx_seq_one_letter_code
_entity_poly.pdbx_strand_id
1 'polypeptide(L)' 'MYKMSPIDKFSIIMMILGGINWGIIGLFQLNLINLLLNSLPLLEKIIYILVGLSSLNVLVLLFKCKSKEL' A
#
# COMPACT_ATOMS: atom_id res chain seq x y z
N MET A 1 -11.42 19.38 -10.44
CA MET A 1 -10.22 19.04 -9.64
C MET A 1 -10.62 18.07 -8.53
N TYR A 2 -10.08 16.85 -8.54
CA TYR A 2 -10.31 15.88 -7.47
C TYR A 2 -9.65 16.43 -6.19
N LYS A 3 -10.44 16.75 -5.16
CA LYS A 3 -9.91 17.25 -3.89
C LYS A 3 -9.31 16.04 -3.16
N MET A 4 -8.03 15.79 -3.41
CA MET A 4 -7.32 14.69 -2.74
C MET A 4 -7.34 14.96 -1.23
N SER A 5 -8.00 14.07 -0.50
CA SER A 5 -8.01 14.13 0.95
C SER A 5 -6.64 13.71 1.47
N PRO A 6 -6.22 14.16 2.67
CA PRO A 6 -4.98 13.69 3.28
C PRO A 6 -4.93 12.15 3.42
N ILE A 7 -6.09 11.50 3.57
CA ILE A 7 -6.22 10.05 3.60
C ILE A 7 -5.84 9.37 2.26
N ASP A 8 -6.10 10.04 1.14
CA ASP A 8 -5.82 9.51 -0.21
C ASP A 8 -4.31 9.53 -0.45
N LYS A 9 -3.64 10.64 -0.08
CA LYS A 9 -2.17 10.74 -0.12
C LYS A 9 -1.52 9.67 0.76
N PHE A 10 -2.02 9.49 1.98
CA PHE A 10 -1.50 8.46 2.88
C PHE A 10 -1.67 7.05 2.29
N SER A 11 -2.83 6.77 1.70
CA SER A 11 -3.12 5.48 1.05
C SER A 11 -2.15 5.19 -0.11
N ILE A 12 -1.86 6.21 -0.93
CA ILE A 12 -0.91 6.07 -2.05
C ILE A 12 0.50 5.77 -1.53
N ILE A 13 0.96 6.50 -0.50
CA ILE A 13 2.29 6.28 0.09
C ILE A 13 2.40 4.86 0.66
N MET A 14 1.41 4.43 1.46
CA MET A 14 1.35 3.06 1.99
C MET A 14 1.37 2.01 0.90
N MET A 15 0.60 2.21 -0.18
CA MET A 15 0.55 1.29 -1.32
C MET A 15 1.91 1.19 -2.02
N ILE A 16 2.60 2.32 -2.25
CA ILE A 16 3.93 2.33 -2.90
C ILE A 16 4.95 1.60 -2.02
N LEU A 17 4.99 1.89 -0.72
CA LEU A 17 5.89 1.21 0.21
C LEU A 17 5.67 -0.30 0.24
N GLY A 18 4.41 -0.73 0.23
CA GLY A 18 4.03 -2.14 0.12
C GLY A 18 4.48 -2.80 -1.18
N GLY A 19 4.27 -2.12 -2.31
CA GLY A 19 4.70 -2.60 -3.62
C GLY A 19 6.22 -2.72 -3.74
N ILE A 20 6.97 -1.75 -3.20
CA ILE A 20 8.44 -1.81 -3.12
C ILE A 20 8.89 -3.00 -2.27
N ASN A 21 8.27 -3.22 -1.10
CA ASN A 21 8.61 -4.36 -0.24
C ASN A 21 8.35 -5.70 -0.96
N TRP A 22 7.20 -5.86 -1.64
CA TRP A 22 6.92 -7.07 -2.42
C TRP A 22 7.86 -7.24 -3.62
N GLY A 23 8.26 -6.17 -4.29
CA GLY A 23 9.27 -6.22 -5.35
C GLY A 23 10.63 -6.71 -4.83
N ILE A 24 11.05 -6.24 -3.67
CA ILE A 24 12.31 -6.64 -3.04
C ILE A 24 12.25 -8.10 -2.54
N ILE A 25 11.10 -8.53 -1.99
CA ILE A 25 10.88 -9.94 -1.63
C ILE A 25 10.93 -10.83 -2.88
N GLY A 26 10.34 -10.40 -4.00
CA GLY A 26 10.35 -11.17 -5.25
C GLY A 26 11.76 -11.32 -5.86
N LEU A 27 12.56 -10.25 -5.81
CA LEU A 27 13.91 -10.23 -6.41
C LEU A 27 14.99 -10.84 -5.50
N PHE A 28 14.94 -10.56 -4.21
CA PHE A 28 16.03 -10.87 -3.27
C PHE A 28 15.57 -11.75 -2.09
N GLN A 29 14.29 -12.08 -1.99
CA GLN A 29 13.68 -12.74 -0.82
C GLN A 29 13.91 -11.99 0.50
N LEU A 30 14.29 -10.71 0.41
CA LEU A 30 14.52 -9.82 1.55
C LEU A 30 13.21 -9.13 1.90
N ASN A 31 12.78 -9.29 3.14
CA ASN A 31 11.55 -8.71 3.63
C ASN A 31 11.89 -7.57 4.58
N LEU A 32 11.73 -6.31 4.14
CA LEU A 32 12.16 -5.14 4.90
C LEU A 32 11.39 -5.01 6.20
N ILE A 33 10.10 -5.38 6.18
CA ILE A 33 9.23 -5.35 7.35
C ILE A 33 9.78 -6.34 8.39
N ASN A 34 10.11 -7.56 7.96
CA ASN A 34 10.71 -8.57 8.83
C ASN A 34 12.06 -8.11 9.41
N LEU A 35 12.92 -7.51 8.56
CA LEU A 35 14.23 -7.00 8.97
C LEU A 35 14.12 -5.89 10.03
N LEU A 36 13.13 -5.00 9.89
CA LEU A 36 12.96 -3.85 10.77
C LEU A 36 12.21 -4.22 12.08
N LEU A 37 11.27 -5.17 12.01
CA LEU A 37 10.47 -5.62 13.15
C LEU A 37 11.02 -6.86 13.86
N ASN A 38 12.15 -7.41 13.40
CA ASN A 38 12.84 -8.54 13.99
C ASN A 38 11.95 -9.80 14.09
N SER A 39 11.28 -10.16 12.98
CA SER A 39 10.45 -11.37 12.85
C SER A 39 9.28 -11.47 13.82
N LEU A 40 8.45 -10.42 13.91
CA LEU A 40 7.15 -10.49 14.57
C LEU A 40 6.05 -10.86 13.56
N PRO A 41 5.74 -12.15 13.35
CA PRO A 41 4.85 -12.59 12.27
C PRO A 41 3.42 -12.04 12.40
N LEU A 42 2.98 -11.75 13.62
CA LEU A 42 1.66 -11.18 13.87
C LEU A 42 1.59 -9.71 13.39
N LEU A 43 2.64 -8.94 13.66
CA LEU A 43 2.70 -7.52 13.33
C LEU A 43 2.95 -7.31 11.83
N GLU A 44 3.78 -8.15 11.21
CA GLU A 44 3.93 -8.19 9.75
C GLU A 44 2.59 -8.40 9.02
N LYS A 45 1.78 -9.36 9.49
CA LYS A 45 0.46 -9.61 8.91
C LYS A 45 -0.46 -8.39 9.00
N ILE A 46 -0.45 -7.69 10.13
CA ILE A 46 -1.24 -6.46 10.29
C ILE A 46 -0.81 -5.40 9.27
N ILE A 47 0.51 -5.23 9.08
CA ILE A 47 1.05 -4.27 8.10
C ILE A 47 0.62 -4.67 6.67
N TYR A 48 0.70 -5.95 6.30
CA TYR A 48 0.24 -6.41 4.98
C TYR A 48 -1.26 -6.18 4.76
N ILE A 49 -2.09 -6.37 5.78
CA ILE A 49 -3.53 -6.07 5.70
C ILE A 49 -3.76 -4.57 5.48
N LEU A 50 -3.03 -3.70 6.19
CA LEU A 50 -3.12 -2.25 6.05
C LEU A 50 -2.69 -1.76 4.66
N VAL A 51 -1.61 -2.32 4.13
CA VAL A 51 -1.13 -2.07 2.76
C VAL A 51 -2.20 -2.51 1.75
N GLY A 52 -2.78 -3.70 1.93
CA GLY A 52 -3.86 -4.21 1.09
C GLY A 52 -5.08 -3.29 1.08
N LEU A 53 -5.56 -2.88 2.25
CA LEU A 53 -6.67 -1.92 2.38
C LEU A 53 -6.36 -0.58 1.71
N SER A 54 -5.13 -0.09 1.85
CA SER A 54 -4.68 1.15 1.21
C SER A 54 -4.73 1.03 -0.32
N SER A 55 -4.29 -0.10 -0.88
CA SER A 55 -4.33 -0.35 -2.32
C SER A 55 -5.77 -0.39 -2.87
N LEU A 56 -6.72 -0.96 -2.12
CA LEU A 56 -8.14 -0.96 -2.47
C LEU A 56 -8.71 0.47 -2.50
N ASN A 57 -8.35 1.31 -1.52
CA ASN A 57 -8.79 2.72 -1.52
C ASN A 57 -8.25 3.49 -2.73
N VAL A 58 -6.99 3.28 -3.10
CA VAL A 58 -6.40 3.87 -4.30
C VAL A 58 -7.10 3.37 -5.57
N LEU A 59 -7.44 2.09 -5.64
CA LEU A 59 -8.17 1.51 -6.76
C LEU A 59 -9.57 2.14 -6.93
N VAL A 60 -10.31 2.30 -5.83
CA VAL A 60 -11.62 2.98 -5.83
C VAL A 60 -11.48 4.45 -6.27
N LEU A 61 -10.44 5.14 -5.80
CA LEU A 61 -10.14 6.51 -6.20
C LEU A 61 -9.83 6.62 -7.70
N LEU A 62 -9.07 5.68 -8.26
CA LEU A 62 -8.79 5.60 -9.70
C LEU A 62 -10.07 5.41 -10.53
N PHE A 63 -10.94 4.47 -10.14
CA PHE A 63 -12.21 4.25 -10.83
C PHE A 63 -13.17 5.44 -10.72
N LYS A 64 -13.23 6.09 -9.55
CA LYS A 64 -14.04 7.30 -9.34
C LYS A 64 -13.53 8.48 -10.15
N CYS A 65 -12.22 8.58 -10.38
CA CYS A 65 -11.64 9.60 -11.24
C CYS A 65 -11.97 9.34 -12.71
N LYS A 66 -11.82 8.10 -13.19
CA LYS A 66 -12.15 7.70 -14.57
C LYS A 66 -13.63 7.90 -14.91
N SER A 67 -14.55 7.63 -13.97
CA SER A 67 -16.00 7.80 -14.17
C SER A 67 -16.43 9.26 -14.33
N LYS A 68 -15.63 10.24 -13.91
CA LYS A 68 -15.95 11.67 -14.03
C LYS A 68 -15.42 12.33 -15.31
N GLU A 69 -14.61 11.61 -16.08
CA GLU A 69 -14.10 12.07 -17.38
C GLU A 69 -14.98 11.63 -18.57
N LEU A 70 -16.01 10.82 -18.32
CA LEU A 70 -17.08 10.45 -19.26
C LEU A 70 -18.31 11.36 -19.05
#